data_AF-A0A6L3FA41-F1
#
_entry.id   AF-A0A6L3FA41-F1
#
_cell.length_a   1.000
_cell.length_b   1.000
_cell.length_c   1.000
_cell.angle_alpha   90.00
_cell.angle_beta   90.00
_cell.angle_gamma   90.00
#
_symmetry.space_group_name_H-M   'P 1'
#
loop_
_entity.id
_entity.type
_entity.pdbx_description
1 polymer ?
#
loop_
_entity_poly.entity_id
_entity_poly.type
_entity_poly.pdbx_seq_one_letter_code
_entity_poly.pdbx_strand_id
1 'polypeptide(L)'
;MTMIEIGTVAPDFKLRAIPTKRKVEIPSESNVPMLLVFMGAQTATQIEDVVKNVRHQQPDPSKLPIVNVVDLRGVPKLLRKTAETVIRASYDQAAAQLPDDFDPSEHLILIPDWKGKIFKAFGVRDASKNLAIVALNAAGKVVGHYQGEAIVPAALALISKNGSDGISN
;
A
#
# COMPACT_ATOMS: atom_id res chain seq x y z
N MET A 1 -15.08 -12.51 7.82
CA MET A 1 -14.50 -11.18 8.07
C MET A 1 -14.80 -10.29 6.88
N THR A 2 -15.26 -9.07 7.12
CA THR A 2 -15.59 -8.06 6.11
C THR A 2 -14.51 -7.00 6.17
N MET A 3 -14.20 -6.35 5.04
CA MET A 3 -13.26 -5.23 5.05
C MET A 3 -13.80 -4.07 5.88
N ILE A 4 -12.89 -3.22 6.34
CA ILE A 4 -13.19 -2.05 7.15
C ILE A 4 -14.27 -1.15 6.51
N GLU A 5 -15.15 -0.59 7.34
CA GLU A 5 -16.26 0.23 6.87
C GLU A 5 -15.80 1.59 6.32
N ILE A 6 -16.41 2.01 5.21
CA ILE A 6 -16.16 3.32 4.58
C ILE A 6 -16.71 4.44 5.49
N GLY A 7 -15.97 5.53 5.62
CA GLY A 7 -16.29 6.69 6.46
C GLY A 7 -15.68 6.62 7.86
N THR A 8 -15.19 5.45 8.27
CA THR A 8 -14.51 5.25 9.56
C THR A 8 -13.05 5.74 9.53
N VAL A 9 -12.51 6.06 10.71
CA VAL A 9 -11.08 6.36 10.88
C VAL A 9 -10.29 5.07 10.69
N ALA A 10 -9.24 5.11 9.88
CA ALA A 10 -8.38 3.96 9.65
C ALA A 10 -7.67 3.54 10.94
N PRO A 11 -7.49 2.21 11.18
CA PRO A 11 -6.75 1.69 12.31
C PRO A 11 -5.34 2.26 12.38
N ASP A 12 -4.91 2.58 13.58
CA ASP A 12 -3.59 3.15 13.81
C ASP A 12 -2.49 2.12 13.58
N PHE A 13 -1.39 2.59 13.00
CA PHE A 13 -0.15 1.84 13.01
C PHE A 13 1.04 2.77 12.81
N LYS A 14 2.22 2.29 13.22
CA LYS A 14 3.49 2.96 12.98
C LYS A 14 4.53 1.91 12.65
N LEU A 15 4.96 1.87 11.39
CA LEU A 15 5.93 0.90 10.89
C LEU A 15 7.03 1.58 10.09
N ARG A 16 8.07 0.80 9.79
CA ARG A 16 9.15 1.22 8.89
C ARG A 16 9.10 0.36 7.64
N ALA A 17 9.23 1.01 6.50
CA ALA A 17 9.44 0.31 5.24
C ALA A 17 10.72 -0.52 5.32
N ILE A 18 10.70 -1.76 4.80
CA ILE A 18 11.85 -2.65 4.87
C ILE A 18 13.05 -2.01 4.16
N PRO A 19 12.98 -1.65 2.86
CA PRO A 19 14.19 -1.26 2.12
C PRO A 19 14.73 0.09 2.59
N THR A 20 13.84 1.09 2.69
CA THR A 20 14.21 2.50 2.85
C THR A 20 14.24 2.97 4.31
N LYS A 21 13.73 2.16 5.25
CA LYS A 21 13.53 2.54 6.67
C LYS A 21 12.61 3.76 6.89
N ARG A 22 11.97 4.27 5.82
CA ARG A 22 10.94 5.31 5.85
C ARG A 22 9.87 4.95 6.87
N LYS A 23 9.55 5.88 7.75
CA LYS A 23 8.44 5.70 8.70
C LYS A 23 7.13 5.90 7.94
N VAL A 24 6.19 5.01 8.19
CA VAL A 24 4.81 5.13 7.71
C VAL A 24 3.91 5.00 8.92
N GLU A 25 2.99 5.94 9.08
CA GLU A 25 2.07 5.96 10.21
C GLU A 25 0.68 6.40 9.81
N ILE A 26 -0.30 5.89 10.55
CA ILE A 26 -1.71 6.25 10.46
C ILE A 26 -2.19 6.57 11.89
N PRO A 27 -2.88 7.71 12.09
CA PRO A 27 -3.02 8.82 11.15
C PRO A 27 -1.65 9.43 10.78
N SER A 28 -1.50 9.92 9.54
CA SER A 28 -0.25 10.53 9.07
C SER A 28 -0.18 12.00 9.47
N GLU A 29 0.98 12.46 9.95
CA GLU A 29 1.23 13.88 10.22
C GLU A 29 1.20 14.74 8.95
N SER A 30 1.39 14.14 7.78
CA SER A 30 1.43 14.87 6.51
C SER A 30 0.06 15.33 6.00
N ASN A 31 -1.04 14.83 6.55
CA ASN A 31 -2.41 15.07 6.07
C ASN A 31 -2.57 14.84 4.54
N VAL A 32 -1.82 13.89 3.99
CA VAL A 32 -1.90 13.52 2.57
C VAL A 32 -2.74 12.24 2.43
N PRO A 33 -3.64 12.13 1.44
CA PRO A 33 -4.36 10.89 1.17
C PRO A 33 -3.38 9.75 0.84
N MET A 34 -3.75 8.51 1.18
CA MET A 34 -2.89 7.34 1.00
C MET A 34 -3.65 6.21 0.33
N LEU A 35 -2.96 5.44 -0.51
CA LEU A 35 -3.45 4.17 -1.04
C LEU A 35 -2.68 3.04 -0.36
N LEU A 36 -3.36 2.26 0.47
CA LEU A 36 -2.80 1.03 1.04
C LEU A 36 -3.06 -0.12 0.09
N VAL A 37 -2.01 -0.89 -0.23
CA VAL A 37 -2.11 -2.10 -1.06
C VAL A 37 -1.65 -3.29 -0.24
N PHE A 38 -2.54 -4.22 0.04
CA PHE A 38 -2.29 -5.42 0.81
C PHE A 38 -1.93 -6.57 -0.14
N MET A 39 -0.79 -7.20 0.10
CA MET A 39 -0.22 -8.21 -0.79
C MET A 39 0.39 -9.38 -0.04
N GLY A 40 0.34 -10.56 -0.65
CA GLY A 40 1.20 -11.69 -0.31
C GLY A 40 2.36 -11.85 -1.31
N ALA A 41 3.20 -12.85 -1.10
CA ALA A 41 4.31 -13.15 -2.00
C ALA A 41 3.85 -13.48 -3.43
N GLN A 42 2.72 -14.18 -3.58
CA GLN A 42 2.18 -14.62 -4.87
C GLN A 42 1.56 -13.48 -5.69
N THR A 43 1.07 -12.43 -5.04
CA THR A 43 0.46 -11.26 -5.71
C THR A 43 1.46 -10.11 -5.92
N ALA A 44 2.71 -10.27 -5.51
CA ALA A 44 3.71 -9.20 -5.53
C ALA A 44 3.96 -8.65 -6.94
N THR A 45 3.88 -9.49 -7.98
CA THR A 45 4.06 -9.10 -9.38
C THR A 45 2.96 -8.19 -9.91
N GLN A 46 1.77 -8.22 -9.32
CA GLN A 46 0.63 -7.38 -9.75
C GLN A 46 0.75 -5.92 -9.26
N ILE A 47 1.67 -5.65 -8.34
CA ILE A 47 1.84 -4.30 -7.76
C ILE A 47 2.37 -3.32 -8.80
N GLU A 48 3.25 -3.77 -9.71
CA GLU A 48 3.84 -2.92 -10.73
C GLU A 48 2.76 -2.28 -11.61
N ASP A 49 1.78 -3.06 -12.05
CA ASP A 49 0.66 -2.57 -12.84
C ASP A 49 -0.20 -1.56 -12.08
N VAL A 50 -0.45 -1.80 -10.78
CA VAL A 50 -1.18 -0.85 -9.93
C VAL A 50 -0.41 0.47 -9.83
N VAL A 51 0.88 0.43 -9.47
CA VAL A 51 1.71 1.62 -9.29
C VAL A 51 1.82 2.40 -10.61
N LYS A 52 2.11 1.72 -11.72
CA LYS A 52 2.24 2.34 -13.04
C LYS A 52 0.96 3.07 -13.46
N ASN A 53 -0.20 2.43 -13.35
CA ASN A 53 -1.47 3.03 -13.75
C ASN A 53 -1.91 4.15 -12.80
N VAL A 54 -1.72 3.99 -11.49
CA VAL A 54 -2.01 5.05 -10.52
C VAL A 54 -1.10 6.25 -10.76
N ARG A 55 0.20 6.05 -11.01
CA ARG A 55 1.16 7.13 -11.29
C ARG A 55 0.93 7.81 -12.63
N HIS A 56 0.36 7.11 -13.61
CA HIS A 56 -0.08 7.76 -14.84
C HIS A 56 -1.18 8.80 -14.59
N GLN A 57 -2.13 8.54 -13.68
CA GLN A 57 -3.18 9.49 -13.33
C GLN A 57 -2.77 10.50 -12.24
N GLN A 58 -1.91 10.09 -11.30
CA GLN A 58 -1.40 10.91 -10.21
C GLN A 58 0.14 10.81 -10.17
N PRO A 59 0.85 11.59 -11.01
CA PRO A 59 2.30 11.47 -11.20
C PRO A 59 3.10 11.75 -9.94
N ASP A 60 2.65 12.71 -9.13
CA ASP A 60 3.36 13.16 -7.93
C ASP A 60 3.18 12.18 -6.76
N PRO A 61 4.23 11.43 -6.37
CA PRO A 61 4.13 10.47 -5.27
C PRO A 61 3.91 11.13 -3.90
N SER A 62 4.27 12.41 -3.75
CA SER A 62 4.07 13.15 -2.50
C SER A 62 2.61 13.50 -2.24
N LYS A 63 1.76 13.52 -3.27
CA LYS A 63 0.32 13.79 -3.19
C LYS A 63 -0.53 12.54 -2.95
N LEU A 64 0.02 11.35 -3.24
CA LEU A 64 -0.64 10.07 -3.00
C LEU A 64 0.41 8.97 -2.81
N PRO A 65 0.93 8.80 -1.58
CA PRO A 65 1.78 7.67 -1.26
C PRO A 65 1.03 6.34 -1.48
N ILE A 66 1.69 5.40 -2.17
CA ILE A 66 1.22 4.03 -2.32
C ILE A 66 2.01 3.18 -1.33
N VAL A 67 1.33 2.66 -0.30
CA VAL A 67 1.95 1.89 0.78
C VAL A 67 1.57 0.42 0.62
N ASN A 68 2.56 -0.39 0.28
CA ASN A 68 2.41 -1.83 0.12
C ASN A 68 2.56 -2.53 1.48
N VAL A 69 1.46 -3.06 2.02
CA VAL A 69 1.42 -3.84 3.26
C VAL A 69 1.64 -5.31 2.93
N VAL A 70 2.80 -5.83 3.30
CA VAL A 70 3.23 -7.19 2.94
C VAL A 70 2.82 -8.17 4.03
N ASP A 71 2.04 -9.19 3.67
CA ASP A 71 1.68 -10.29 4.56
C ASP A 71 2.88 -11.20 4.81
N LEU A 72 3.41 -11.15 6.04
CA LEU A 72 4.55 -11.96 6.47
C LEU A 72 4.21 -12.83 7.68
N ARG A 73 2.91 -13.09 7.93
CA ARG A 73 2.46 -13.99 9.00
C ARG A 73 3.06 -15.39 8.89
N GLY A 74 3.23 -15.87 7.66
CA GLY A 74 3.80 -17.19 7.38
C GLY A 74 5.31 -17.29 7.64
N VAL A 75 6.00 -16.17 7.89
CA VAL A 75 7.46 -16.16 8.09
C VAL A 75 7.80 -16.41 9.57
N PRO A 76 8.52 -17.51 9.90
CA PRO A 76 9.00 -17.76 11.26
C PRO A 76 9.89 -16.64 11.77
N LYS A 77 9.84 -16.34 13.08
CA LYS A 77 10.63 -15.26 13.70
C LYS A 77 12.13 -15.35 13.38
N LEU A 78 12.68 -16.56 13.37
CA LEU A 78 14.10 -16.82 13.09
C LEU A 78 14.50 -16.45 11.64
N LEU A 79 13.55 -16.50 10.70
CA LEU A 79 13.79 -16.25 9.27
C LEU A 79 13.44 -14.81 8.84
N ARG A 80 13.03 -13.93 9.75
CA ARG A 80 12.60 -12.57 9.39
C ARG A 80 13.72 -11.76 8.72
N LYS A 81 14.96 -11.90 9.19
CA LYS A 81 16.11 -11.23 8.55
C LYS A 81 16.31 -11.72 7.12
N THR A 82 16.20 -13.02 6.88
CA THR A 82 16.27 -13.60 5.53
C THR A 82 15.13 -13.09 4.65
N ALA A 83 13.91 -13.04 5.16
CA ALA A 83 12.78 -12.48 4.43
C ALA A 83 12.97 -10.99 4.11
N GLU A 84 13.50 -10.19 5.04
CA GLU A 84 13.87 -8.80 4.76
C GLU A 84 14.93 -8.69 3.66
N THR A 85 15.94 -9.56 3.64
CA THR A 85 16.95 -9.60 2.56
C THR A 85 16.33 -9.92 1.21
N VAL A 86 15.42 -10.89 1.14
CA VAL A 86 14.70 -11.23 -0.10
C VAL A 86 13.86 -10.05 -0.57
N ILE A 87 13.12 -9.41 0.33
CA ILE A 87 12.29 -8.23 0.00
C ILE A 87 13.16 -7.06 -0.48
N ARG A 88 14.34 -6.84 0.12
CA ARG A 88 15.31 -5.83 -0.37
C ARG A 88 15.78 -6.15 -1.77
N ALA A 89 16.18 -7.39 -2.04
CA ALA A 89 16.62 -7.79 -3.38
C ALA A 89 15.53 -7.58 -4.43
N SER A 90 14.27 -7.93 -4.13
CA SER A 90 13.14 -7.66 -5.02
C SER A 90 12.88 -6.17 -5.20
N TYR A 91 13.02 -5.36 -4.14
CA TYR A 91 12.94 -3.91 -4.24
C TYR A 91 14.04 -3.35 -5.15
N ASP A 92 15.30 -3.78 -4.99
CA ASP A 92 16.42 -3.29 -5.79
C ASP A 92 16.24 -3.65 -7.27
N GLN A 93 15.70 -4.83 -7.57
CA GLN A 93 15.36 -5.26 -8.93
C GLN A 93 14.23 -4.42 -9.56
N ALA A 94 13.20 -4.08 -8.78
CA ALA A 94 12.11 -3.21 -9.26
C ALA A 94 12.59 -1.76 -9.42
N ALA A 95 13.40 -1.27 -8.48
CA ALA A 95 14.00 0.06 -8.50
C ALA A 95 14.88 0.27 -9.74
N ALA A 96 15.65 -0.74 -10.14
CA ALA A 96 16.51 -0.70 -11.32
C ALA A 96 15.74 -0.63 -12.66
N GLN A 97 14.42 -0.85 -12.65
CA GLN A 97 13.56 -0.75 -13.84
C GLN A 97 12.82 0.59 -13.91
N LEU A 98 12.93 1.42 -12.86
CA LEU A 98 12.36 2.75 -12.86
C LEU A 98 13.23 3.71 -13.70
N PRO A 99 12.62 4.72 -14.35
CA PRO A 99 13.38 5.80 -15.00
C PRO A 99 14.33 6.50 -14.03
N ASP A 100 15.47 7.00 -14.52
CA ASP A 100 16.52 7.62 -13.69
C ASP A 100 16.05 8.86 -12.91
N ASP A 101 14.98 9.53 -13.35
CA ASP A 101 14.36 10.68 -12.70
C ASP A 101 13.37 10.30 -11.58
N PHE A 102 13.14 9.01 -11.33
CA PHE A 102 12.27 8.51 -10.27
C PHE A 102 13.08 8.11 -9.05
N ASP A 103 12.69 8.58 -7.86
CA ASP A 103 13.20 8.06 -6.59
C ASP A 103 12.40 6.80 -6.19
N PRO A 104 12.96 5.58 -6.25
CA PRO A 104 12.22 4.36 -5.94
C PRO A 104 11.63 4.37 -4.52
N SER A 105 12.21 5.13 -3.59
CA SER A 105 11.75 5.22 -2.20
C SER A 105 10.41 5.95 -2.03
N GLU A 106 10.01 6.73 -3.05
CA GLU A 106 8.73 7.43 -3.13
C GLU A 106 7.64 6.61 -3.85
N HIS A 107 8.04 5.56 -4.59
CA HIS A 107 7.12 4.72 -5.37
C HIS A 107 6.93 3.31 -4.79
N LEU A 108 7.92 2.78 -4.06
CA LEU A 108 7.97 1.40 -3.59
C LEU A 108 8.05 1.32 -2.06
N ILE A 109 7.02 1.80 -1.37
CA ILE A 109 6.95 1.79 0.10
C ILE A 109 6.45 0.41 0.57
N LEU A 110 7.34 -0.45 1.07
CA LEU A 110 7.02 -1.82 1.51
C LEU A 110 7.06 -1.97 3.03
N ILE A 111 5.90 -2.02 3.70
CA ILE A 111 5.83 -2.20 5.17
C ILE A 111 5.50 -3.65 5.54
N PRO A 112 6.15 -4.22 6.58
CA PRO A 112 5.94 -5.62 6.94
C PRO A 112 4.85 -5.81 8.00
N ASP A 113 3.84 -6.64 7.72
CA ASP A 113 2.90 -7.11 8.74
C ASP A 113 3.23 -8.53 9.20
N TRP A 114 4.23 -8.63 10.07
CA TRP A 114 4.71 -9.91 10.63
C TRP A 114 3.70 -10.68 11.48
N LYS A 115 2.68 -10.00 12.00
CA LYS A 115 1.71 -10.58 12.94
C LYS A 115 0.28 -10.57 12.39
N GLY A 116 0.07 -10.03 11.18
CA GLY A 116 -1.25 -9.86 10.58
C GLY A 116 -2.13 -8.85 11.30
N LYS A 117 -1.55 -7.94 12.09
CA LYS A 117 -2.33 -6.99 12.88
C LYS A 117 -3.04 -5.98 11.98
N ILE A 118 -2.35 -5.48 10.97
CA ILE A 118 -2.88 -4.50 10.01
C ILE A 118 -3.90 -5.21 9.11
N PHE A 119 -3.55 -6.38 8.57
CA PHE A 119 -4.49 -7.20 7.80
C PHE A 119 -5.80 -7.45 8.56
N LYS A 120 -5.71 -7.83 9.84
CA LYS A 120 -6.88 -8.06 10.68
C LYS A 120 -7.68 -6.79 10.93
N ALA A 121 -7.00 -5.67 11.25
CA ALA A 121 -7.66 -4.41 11.58
C ALA A 121 -8.42 -3.82 10.38
N PHE A 122 -7.89 -3.97 9.17
CA PHE A 122 -8.56 -3.53 7.95
C PHE A 122 -9.55 -4.56 7.39
N GLY A 123 -9.69 -5.72 8.03
CA GLY A 123 -10.61 -6.77 7.59
C GLY A 123 -10.21 -7.44 6.26
N VAL A 124 -8.96 -7.25 5.83
CA VAL A 124 -8.42 -7.81 4.58
C VAL A 124 -8.29 -9.32 4.71
N ARG A 125 -8.80 -10.05 3.71
CA ARG A 125 -8.78 -11.51 3.69
C ARG A 125 -7.43 -12.02 3.18
N ASP A 126 -7.44 -13.19 2.56
CA ASP A 126 -6.27 -13.83 1.97
C ASP A 126 -5.75 -13.02 0.76
N ALA A 127 -4.73 -12.19 1.01
CA ALA A 127 -4.05 -11.46 -0.05
C ALA A 127 -2.99 -12.28 -0.79
N SER A 128 -2.87 -13.58 -0.53
CA SER A 128 -2.03 -14.46 -1.35
C SER A 128 -2.66 -14.75 -2.72
N LYS A 129 -3.98 -14.60 -2.85
CA LYS A 129 -4.71 -14.86 -4.11
C LYS A 129 -5.06 -13.59 -4.86
N ASN A 130 -5.57 -12.60 -4.13
CA ASN A 130 -6.02 -11.33 -4.70
C ASN A 130 -5.49 -10.19 -3.85
N LEU A 131 -4.88 -9.19 -4.50
CA LEU A 131 -4.57 -7.92 -3.85
C LEU A 131 -5.83 -7.31 -3.24
N ALA A 132 -5.66 -6.62 -2.12
CA ALA A 132 -6.67 -5.71 -1.61
C ALA A 132 -6.11 -4.28 -1.58
N ILE A 133 -6.97 -3.31 -1.82
CA ILE A 133 -6.64 -1.89 -1.73
C ILE A 133 -7.60 -1.18 -0.79
N VAL A 134 -7.08 -0.21 -0.05
CA VAL A 134 -7.85 0.68 0.81
C VAL A 134 -7.36 2.09 0.54
N ALA A 135 -8.27 2.97 0.11
CA ALA A 135 -8.00 4.38 -0.08
C ALA A 135 -8.37 5.16 1.17
N LEU A 136 -7.46 6.04 1.59
CA LEU A 136 -7.61 6.92 2.74
C LEU A 136 -7.56 8.37 2.28
N ASN A 137 -8.41 9.22 2.85
CA ASN A 137 -8.30 10.67 2.64
C ASN A 137 -7.24 11.30 3.54
N ALA A 138 -7.01 12.60 3.36
CA ALA A 138 -6.07 13.42 4.15
C ALA A 138 -6.27 13.30 5.68
N ALA A 139 -7.51 13.14 6.14
CA ALA A 139 -7.86 12.99 7.55
C ALA A 139 -7.67 11.54 8.08
N GLY A 140 -7.14 10.63 7.26
CA GLY A 140 -6.95 9.22 7.62
C GLY A 140 -8.26 8.43 7.70
N LYS A 141 -9.34 8.89 7.05
CA LYS A 141 -10.60 8.12 6.96
C LYS A 141 -10.60 7.22 5.73
N VAL A 142 -11.19 6.04 5.88
CA VAL A 142 -11.44 5.12 4.76
C VAL A 142 -12.48 5.72 3.84
N VAL A 143 -12.12 5.95 2.58
CA VAL A 143 -13.01 6.50 1.54
C VAL A 143 -13.40 5.47 0.49
N GLY A 144 -12.70 4.33 0.47
CA GLY A 144 -13.12 3.17 -0.30
C GLY A 144 -12.12 2.03 -0.21
N HIS A 145 -12.54 0.86 -0.64
CA HIS A 145 -11.72 -0.34 -0.62
C HIS A 145 -12.16 -1.33 -1.69
N TYR A 146 -11.26 -2.20 -2.12
CA TYR A 146 -11.57 -3.29 -3.05
C TYR A 146 -10.64 -4.48 -2.81
N GLN A 147 -11.12 -5.70 -3.04
CA GLN A 147 -10.30 -6.90 -3.07
C GLN A 147 -10.83 -7.83 -4.17
N GLY A 148 -9.97 -8.22 -5.11
CA GLY A 148 -10.36 -9.05 -6.25
C GLY A 148 -9.43 -8.89 -7.45
N GLU A 149 -9.78 -9.54 -8.55
CA GLU A 149 -8.96 -9.64 -9.76
C GLU A 149 -8.86 -8.31 -10.54
N ALA A 150 -9.92 -7.48 -10.52
CA ALA A 150 -9.95 -6.20 -11.24
C ALA A 150 -9.27 -5.07 -10.45
N ILE A 151 -8.08 -5.34 -9.91
CA ILE A 151 -7.40 -4.46 -8.95
C ILE A 151 -7.02 -3.10 -9.56
N VAL A 152 -6.55 -3.07 -10.81
CA VAL A 152 -6.13 -1.84 -11.48
C VAL A 152 -7.34 -0.92 -11.75
N PRO A 153 -8.42 -1.36 -12.43
CA PRO A 153 -9.63 -0.54 -12.57
C PRO A 153 -10.19 -0.04 -11.24
N ALA A 154 -10.17 -0.89 -10.20
CA ALA A 154 -10.64 -0.51 -8.88
C ALA A 154 -9.76 0.58 -8.24
N ALA A 155 -8.43 0.47 -8.36
CA ALA A 155 -7.50 1.49 -7.85
C ALA A 155 -7.73 2.84 -8.52
N LEU A 156 -7.87 2.86 -9.85
CA LEU A 156 -8.16 4.07 -10.60
C LEU A 156 -9.49 4.70 -10.18
N ALA A 157 -10.55 3.89 -10.05
CA ALA A 157 -11.85 4.39 -9.60
C ALA A 157 -11.81 4.99 -8.19
N LEU A 158 -11.01 4.42 -7.28
CA LEU A 158 -10.85 4.94 -5.92
C LEU A 158 -10.12 6.29 -5.91
N ILE A 159 -9.03 6.44 -6.67
CA ILE A 159 -8.26 7.69 -6.67
C ILE A 159 -9.00 8.83 -7.39
N SER A 160 -9.76 8.54 -8.45
CA SER A 160 -10.55 9.57 -9.16
C SER A 160 -11.67 10.14 -8.28
N LYS A 161 -12.34 9.31 -7.49
CA LYS A 161 -13.38 9.76 -6.55
C LYS A 161 -12.81 10.70 -5.48
N ASN A 162 -11.59 10.42 -5.00
CA ASN A 162 -10.96 11.20 -3.93
C ASN A 162 -10.22 12.45 -4.43
N GLY A 163 -9.89 12.53 -5.72
CA GLY A 163 -9.36 13.75 -6.35
C GLY A 163 -10.42 14.85 -6.51
N SER A 164 -11.70 14.50 -6.39
CA SER A 164 -12.85 15.41 -6.54
C SER A 164 -13.18 16.17 -5.25
N ASP A 165 -12.86 15.59 -4.08
CA ASP A 165 -13.11 16.18 -2.76
C ASP A 165 -12.08 17.27 -2.37
N GLY A 166 -11.16 17.61 -3.28
CA GLY A 166 -10.27 18.76 -3.19
C GLY A 166 -10.80 20.02 -3.89
N ILE A 167 -11.99 19.98 -4.51
CA ILE A 167 -12.62 21.15 -5.14
C ILE A 167 -14.12 21.16 -4.80
N SER A 168 -14.45 21.73 -3.64
CA SER A 168 -15.76 22.31 -3.24
C SER A 168 -15.61 22.72 -1.77
N ASN A 169 -15.64 23.98 -1.33
CA ASN A 169 -16.00 25.29 -1.87
C ASN A 169 -15.08 26.32 -1.20
#